data_AF-A0A160P3Q7-F1
#
_entry.id   AF-A0A160P3Q7-F1
#
_cell.length_a   1.000
_cell.length_b   1.000
_cell.length_c   1.000
_cell.angle_alpha   90.00
_cell.angle_beta   90.00
_cell.angle_gamma   90.00
#
_symmetry.space_group_name_H-M   'P 1'
#
loop_
_entity.id
_entity.type
_entity.pdbx_description
1 polymer ?
#
loop_
_entity_poly.entity_id
_entity_poly.type
_entity_poly.pdbx_seq_one_letter_code
_entity_poly.pdbx_strand_id
1 'polypeptide(L)'
;MARFGNARVIFGGLLLASLAYALFLPVGADWTYPAMFPSLIVLGLAFSLAYGPLTIVATEGVKEEEQGLAGGLLYTSFQFGAALGLSTVTAVNVAATTSTSPAALLDGYRAALWVPLAAALLATLVSAFGLRARRAAGTVVSPGEPVDRGADRSSDQLPVSH
;
A
#
# COMPACT_ATOMS: atom_id res chain seq x y z
N MET A 1 -1.85 -18.53 0.92
CA MET A 1 -0.79 -18.06 1.85
C MET A 1 -0.19 -16.69 1.48
N ALA A 2 -0.43 -16.12 0.29
CA ALA A 2 0.18 -14.85 -0.15
C ALA A 2 -0.42 -13.54 0.43
N ARG A 3 -1.71 -13.53 0.85
CA ARG A 3 -2.39 -12.28 1.28
C ARG A 3 -1.73 -11.54 2.45
N PHE A 4 -1.14 -12.28 3.38
CA PHE A 4 -0.46 -11.68 4.55
C PHE A 4 0.91 -11.09 4.19
N GLY A 5 1.53 -11.58 3.10
CA GLY A 5 2.74 -10.99 2.54
C GLY A 5 2.42 -9.65 1.89
N ASN A 6 1.45 -9.63 0.97
CA ASN A 6 1.08 -8.42 0.22
C ASN A 6 0.73 -7.25 1.14
N ALA A 7 -0.10 -7.49 2.15
CA ALA A 7 -0.43 -6.53 3.21
C ALA A 7 0.80 -5.87 3.87
N ARG A 8 1.79 -6.67 4.28
CA ARG A 8 3.01 -6.19 4.95
C ARG A 8 3.92 -5.44 3.98
N VAL A 9 4.00 -5.92 2.74
CA VAL A 9 4.81 -5.30 1.68
C VAL A 9 4.23 -3.92 1.31
N ILE A 10 2.90 -3.79 1.19
CA ILE A 10 2.23 -2.51 0.96
C ILE A 10 2.50 -1.55 2.11
N PHE A 11 2.34 -1.99 3.36
CA PHE A 11 2.64 -1.17 4.52
C PHE A 11 4.10 -0.68 4.55
N GLY A 12 5.05 -1.57 4.27
CA GLY A 12 6.47 -1.21 4.14
C GLY A 12 6.72 -0.19 3.02
N GLY A 13 6.09 -0.37 1.86
CA GLY A 13 6.18 0.57 0.74
C GLY A 13 5.63 1.97 1.10
N LEU A 14 4.48 2.03 1.79
CA LEU A 14 3.88 3.30 2.23
C LEU A 14 4.72 4.02 3.31
N LEU A 15 5.35 3.27 4.21
CA LEU A 15 6.33 3.83 5.15
C LEU A 15 7.55 4.41 4.42
N LEU A 16 8.09 3.69 3.44
CA LEU A 16 9.20 4.21 2.63
C LEU A 16 8.79 5.44 1.82
N ALA A 17 7.58 5.49 1.27
CA ALA A 17 7.07 6.68 0.59
C ALA A 17 7.01 7.88 1.54
N SER A 18 6.48 7.68 2.75
CA SER A 18 6.42 8.71 3.79
C SER A 18 7.83 9.19 4.18
N LEU A 19 8.77 8.27 4.34
CA LEU A 19 10.18 8.58 4.61
C LEU A 19 10.82 9.36 3.45
N ALA A 20 10.58 8.96 2.20
CA ALA A 20 11.13 9.66 1.03
C ALA A 20 10.66 11.11 0.96
N TYR A 21 9.36 11.37 1.17
CA TYR A 21 8.83 12.74 1.18
C TYR A 21 9.34 13.54 2.38
N ALA A 22 9.48 12.93 3.55
CA ALA A 22 10.07 13.57 4.72
C ALA A 22 11.55 13.93 4.52
N LEU A 23 12.32 13.04 3.89
CA LEU A 23 13.72 13.30 3.53
C LEU A 23 13.86 14.39 2.45
N PHE A 24 12.84 14.58 1.62
CA PHE A 24 12.81 15.61 0.59
C PHE A 24 12.32 16.99 1.10
N LEU A 25 11.75 17.04 2.30
CA LEU A 25 11.21 18.25 2.92
C LEU A 25 12.22 19.40 3.17
N PRO A 26 13.49 19.14 3.58
CA PRO A 26 14.49 20.20 3.78
C PRO A 26 15.08 20.73 2.47
N VAL A 27 14.36 20.62 1.34
CA VAL A 27 14.78 21.15 0.05
C VAL A 27 15.20 22.62 0.15
N GLY A 28 16.41 22.91 -0.32
CA GLY A 28 17.10 24.19 -0.21
C GLY A 28 17.56 24.70 -1.56
N ALA A 29 17.85 26.00 -1.67
CA ALA A 29 18.43 26.58 -2.89
C ALA A 29 19.81 25.98 -3.21
N ASP A 30 20.56 25.57 -2.18
CA ASP A 30 21.91 25.01 -2.29
C ASP A 30 21.92 23.47 -2.41
N TRP A 31 20.75 22.84 -2.57
CA TRP A 31 20.69 21.39 -2.68
C TRP A 31 21.29 20.91 -4.00
N THR A 32 22.42 20.23 -3.86
CA THR A 32 23.06 19.54 -4.97
C THR A 32 22.34 18.21 -5.24
N TYR A 33 22.39 17.76 -6.49
CA TYR A 33 21.76 16.52 -6.92
C TYR A 33 22.10 15.28 -6.05
N PRO A 34 23.35 15.11 -5.54
CA PRO A 34 23.67 14.02 -4.62
C PRO A 34 22.88 14.04 -3.30
N ALA A 35 22.44 15.21 -2.83
CA ALA A 35 21.60 15.31 -1.64
C ALA A 35 20.16 14.83 -1.89
N MET A 36 19.67 14.96 -3.14
CA MET A 36 18.34 14.49 -3.55
C MET A 36 18.32 12.99 -3.85
N PHE A 37 19.46 12.44 -4.29
CA PHE A 37 19.57 11.06 -4.79
C PHE A 37 19.04 9.98 -3.84
N PRO A 38 19.33 9.98 -2.52
CA PRO A 38 18.80 8.99 -1.59
C PRO A 38 17.26 8.98 -1.56
N SER A 39 16.64 10.16 -1.52
CA SER A 39 15.18 10.30 -1.50
C SER A 39 14.53 9.74 -2.77
N LEU A 40 15.17 9.96 -3.93
CA LEU A 40 14.69 9.42 -5.22
C LEU A 40 14.74 7.88 -5.25
N ILE A 41 15.83 7.28 -4.74
CA ILE A 41 15.96 5.82 -4.65
C ILE A 41 14.92 5.23 -3.69
N VAL A 42 14.76 5.83 -2.50
CA VAL A 42 13.76 5.39 -1.52
C VAL A 42 12.35 5.49 -2.10
N LEU A 43 12.04 6.56 -2.84
CA LEU A 43 10.75 6.74 -3.49
C LEU A 43 10.48 5.68 -4.58
N GLY A 44 11.49 5.35 -5.40
CA GLY A 44 11.38 4.30 -6.41
C GLY A 44 11.15 2.90 -5.79
N LEU A 45 11.85 2.60 -4.70
CA LEU A 45 11.64 1.37 -3.93
C LEU A 45 10.25 1.31 -3.31
N ALA A 46 9.79 2.42 -2.73
CA ALA A 46 8.45 2.55 -2.18
C ALA A 46 7.37 2.24 -3.24
N PHE A 47 7.50 2.81 -4.43
CA PHE A 47 6.59 2.57 -5.56
C PHE A 47 6.57 1.11 -5.98
N SER A 48 7.75 0.50 -6.12
CA SER A 48 7.90 -0.90 -6.54
C SER A 48 7.26 -1.87 -5.55
N LEU A 49 7.45 -1.62 -4.25
CA LEU A 49 6.89 -2.45 -3.17
C LEU A 49 5.39 -2.24 -3.00
N ALA A 50 4.85 -1.05 -3.24
CA ALA A 50 3.43 -0.80 -3.07
C ALA A 50 2.60 -1.23 -4.29
N TYR A 51 3.02 -0.87 -5.51
CA TYR A 51 2.16 -0.90 -6.70
C TYR A 51 1.71 -2.32 -7.11
N GLY A 52 2.65 -3.27 -7.19
CA GLY A 52 2.35 -4.65 -7.57
C GLY A 52 1.39 -5.33 -6.58
N PRO A 53 1.74 -5.40 -5.29
CA PRO A 53 0.87 -5.97 -4.26
C PRO A 53 -0.49 -5.28 -4.14
N LEU A 54 -0.58 -3.94 -4.30
CA LEU A 54 -1.87 -3.23 -4.32
C LEU A 54 -2.76 -3.71 -5.46
N THR A 55 -2.19 -3.87 -6.66
CA THR A 55 -2.91 -4.36 -7.84
C THR A 55 -3.40 -5.79 -7.61
N ILE A 56 -2.56 -6.66 -7.05
CA ILE A 56 -2.93 -8.04 -6.73
C ILE A 56 -4.09 -8.07 -5.73
N VAL A 57 -4.00 -7.30 -4.63
CA VAL A 57 -5.05 -7.28 -3.60
C VAL A 57 -6.35 -6.67 -4.13
N ALA A 58 -6.27 -5.71 -5.05
CA ALA A 58 -7.44 -5.07 -5.65
C ALA A 58 -8.22 -6.00 -6.59
N THR A 59 -7.55 -6.98 -7.23
CA THR A 59 -8.18 -7.93 -8.16
C THR A 59 -8.33 -9.34 -7.57
N GLU A 60 -7.84 -9.58 -6.35
CA GLU A 60 -7.96 -10.86 -5.65
C GLU A 60 -9.45 -11.21 -5.41
N GLY A 61 -9.87 -12.38 -5.89
CA GLY A 61 -11.24 -12.88 -5.72
C GLY A 61 -12.24 -12.44 -6.80
N VAL A 62 -11.80 -11.64 -7.79
CA VAL A 62 -12.61 -11.29 -8.96
C VAL A 62 -12.66 -12.47 -9.94
N LYS A 63 -13.84 -12.77 -10.50
CA LYS A 63 -14.01 -13.84 -11.49
C LYS A 63 -13.25 -13.52 -12.78
N GLU A 64 -12.80 -14.54 -13.50
CA GLU A 64 -12.01 -14.37 -14.74
C GLU A 64 -12.72 -13.50 -15.78
N GLU A 65 -14.02 -13.69 -15.96
CA GLU A 65 -14.89 -12.91 -16.86
C GLU A 65 -15.02 -11.42 -16.47
N GLU A 66 -14.75 -11.07 -15.21
CA GLU A 66 -14.83 -9.71 -14.66
C GLU A 66 -13.44 -9.05 -14.52
N GLN A 67 -12.34 -9.76 -14.80
CA GLN A 67 -10.97 -9.25 -14.62
C GLN A 67 -10.70 -7.99 -15.47
N GLY A 68 -11.21 -7.94 -16.69
CA GLY A 68 -11.08 -6.77 -17.57
C GLY A 68 -11.81 -5.55 -17.01
N LEU A 69 -13.01 -5.75 -16.44
CA LEU A 69 -13.78 -4.68 -15.81
C LEU A 69 -13.10 -4.19 -14.52
N ALA A 70 -12.64 -5.10 -13.67
CA ALA A 70 -11.94 -4.77 -12.44
C ALA A 70 -10.61 -4.04 -12.70
N GLY A 71 -9.82 -4.51 -13.67
CA GLY A 71 -8.58 -3.86 -14.08
C GLY A 71 -8.81 -2.47 -14.67
N GLY A 72 -9.84 -2.32 -15.51
CA GLY A 72 -10.24 -1.02 -16.06
C GLY A 72 -10.70 -0.04 -14.97
N LEU A 73 -11.50 -0.49 -14.01
CA LEU A 73 -11.92 0.33 -12.88
C LEU A 73 -10.73 0.70 -11.98
N LEU A 74 -9.80 -0.22 -11.75
CA LEU A 74 -8.60 0.01 -10.96
C LEU A 74 -7.71 1.06 -11.62
N TYR A 75 -7.42 0.92 -12.93
CA TYR A 75 -6.55 1.85 -13.63
C TYR A 75 -7.17 3.25 -13.76
N THR A 76 -8.47 3.34 -14.06
CA THR A 76 -9.17 4.64 -14.09
C THR A 76 -9.19 5.30 -12.71
N SER A 77 -9.37 4.52 -11.64
CA SER A 77 -9.28 5.02 -10.26
C SER A 77 -7.88 5.54 -9.93
N PHE A 78 -6.81 4.84 -10.36
CA PHE A 78 -5.44 5.31 -10.20
C PHE A 78 -5.19 6.61 -10.97
N GLN A 79 -5.60 6.67 -12.23
CA GLN A 79 -5.43 7.87 -13.07
C GLN A 79 -6.19 9.06 -12.48
N PHE A 80 -7.42 8.86 -12.03
CA PHE A 80 -8.23 9.90 -11.40
C PHE A 80 -7.61 10.36 -10.07
N GLY A 81 -7.16 9.42 -9.23
CA GLY A 81 -6.46 9.74 -7.99
C GLY A 81 -5.15 10.51 -8.22
N ALA A 82 -4.37 10.11 -9.23
CA ALA A 82 -3.14 10.80 -9.61
C ALA A 82 -3.41 12.23 -10.08
N ALA A 83 -4.46 12.44 -10.89
CA ALA A 83 -4.88 13.77 -11.34
C ALA A 83 -5.32 14.66 -10.16
N LEU A 84 -6.11 14.12 -9.22
CA LEU A 84 -6.52 14.84 -8.01
C LEU A 84 -5.33 15.20 -7.11
N GLY A 85 -4.42 14.24 -6.91
CA GLY A 85 -3.20 14.47 -6.13
C GLY A 85 -2.34 15.58 -6.73
N LEU A 86 -2.06 15.49 -8.03
CA LEU A 86 -1.27 16.49 -8.75
C LEU A 86 -1.95 17.88 -8.74
N SER A 87 -3.27 17.93 -8.93
CA SER A 87 -4.04 19.17 -8.85
C SER A 87 -3.94 19.81 -7.47
N THR A 88 -4.07 19.02 -6.41
CA THR A 88 -3.97 19.50 -5.03
C THR A 88 -2.56 20.03 -4.72
N VAL A 89 -1.51 19.29 -5.10
CA VAL A 89 -0.11 19.72 -4.98
C VAL A 89 0.11 21.05 -5.69
N THR A 90 -0.40 21.16 -6.92
CA THR A 90 -0.27 22.38 -7.74
C THR A 90 -1.01 23.56 -7.10
N ALA A 91 -2.23 23.34 -6.61
CA ALA A 91 -3.03 24.36 -5.94
C ALA A 91 -2.32 24.89 -4.69
N VAL A 92 -1.77 24.01 -3.85
CA VAL A 92 -1.00 24.40 -2.67
C VAL A 92 0.27 25.15 -3.05
N ASN A 93 1.01 24.68 -4.06
CA ASN A 93 2.20 25.37 -4.56
C ASN A 93 1.88 26.81 -4.99
N VAL A 94 0.84 26.99 -5.81
CA VAL A 94 0.42 28.31 -6.31
C VAL A 94 -0.08 29.19 -5.16
N ALA A 95 -0.85 28.64 -4.23
CA ALA A 95 -1.38 29.40 -3.10
C ALA A 95 -0.29 29.86 -2.12
N ALA A 96 0.78 29.08 -1.95
CA ALA A 96 1.89 29.40 -1.06
C ALA A 96 2.98 30.27 -1.71
N THR A 97 3.06 30.30 -3.04
CA THR A 97 4.05 31.10 -3.78
C THR A 97 3.60 32.56 -3.86
N THR A 98 4.34 33.45 -3.19
CA THR A 98 3.97 34.88 -3.08
C THR A 98 4.61 35.78 -4.15
N SER A 99 5.66 35.31 -4.83
CA SER A 99 6.37 36.06 -5.88
C SER A 99 7.16 35.12 -6.78
N THR A 100 7.79 35.67 -7.83
CA THR A 100 8.69 34.92 -8.73
C THR A 100 10.13 34.85 -8.24
N SER A 101 10.42 35.33 -7.02
CA SER A 101 11.76 35.21 -6.44
C SER A 101 12.09 33.74 -6.17
N PRO A 102 13.37 33.31 -6.32
CA PRO A 102 13.78 31.93 -6.05
C PRO A 102 13.38 31.43 -4.64
N ALA A 103 13.44 32.31 -3.64
CA ALA A 103 13.05 31.98 -2.27
C ALA A 103 11.54 31.70 -2.16
N ALA A 104 10.68 32.55 -2.75
CA ALA A 104 9.23 32.36 -2.71
C ALA A 104 8.79 31.10 -3.47
N LEU A 105 9.46 30.76 -4.58
CA LEU A 105 9.22 29.50 -5.30
C LEU A 105 9.59 28.28 -4.44
N LEU A 106 10.70 28.35 -3.71
CA LEU A 106 11.13 27.27 -2.82
C LEU A 106 10.16 27.06 -1.66
N ASP A 107 9.62 28.14 -1.08
CA ASP A 107 8.60 28.05 -0.04
C ASP A 107 7.30 27.43 -0.58
N GLY A 108 6.92 27.76 -1.81
CA GLY A 108 5.84 27.09 -2.55
C GLY A 108 6.06 25.58 -2.67
N TYR A 109 7.25 25.16 -3.10
CA TYR A 109 7.60 23.73 -3.21
C TYR A 109 7.57 23.01 -1.86
N ARG A 110 8.11 23.63 -0.81
CA ARG A 110 8.07 23.07 0.55
C ARG A 110 6.65 22.89 1.06
N ALA A 111 5.78 23.88 0.83
CA ALA A 111 4.37 23.78 1.17
C ALA A 111 3.68 22.65 0.38
N ALA A 112 3.95 22.55 -0.92
CA ALA A 112 3.37 21.53 -1.78
C ALA A 112 3.81 20.11 -1.42
N LEU A 113 5.04 19.92 -0.93
CA LEU A 113 5.56 18.62 -0.48
C LEU A 113 4.83 18.04 0.73
N TRP A 114 4.14 18.87 1.53
CA TRP A 114 3.30 18.37 2.62
C TRP A 114 2.10 17.58 2.12
N VAL A 115 1.59 17.85 0.92
CA VAL A 115 0.43 17.16 0.36
C VAL A 115 0.71 15.66 0.15
N PRO A 116 1.73 15.23 -0.62
CA PRO A 116 2.03 13.81 -0.79
C PRO A 116 2.53 13.16 0.50
N LEU A 117 3.22 13.90 1.38
CA LEU A 117 3.62 13.39 2.69
C LEU A 117 2.40 13.05 3.55
N ALA A 118 1.44 13.97 3.67
CA ALA A 118 0.20 13.75 4.41
C ALA A 118 -0.61 12.60 3.80
N ALA A 119 -0.73 12.54 2.47
CA ALA A 119 -1.41 11.45 1.78
C ALA A 119 -0.74 10.08 2.05
N ALA A 120 0.59 10.01 2.00
CA ALA A 120 1.34 8.78 2.30
C ALA A 120 1.19 8.34 3.76
N LEU A 121 1.20 9.29 4.70
CA LEU A 121 0.95 9.02 6.12
C LEU A 121 -0.48 8.52 6.35
N LEU A 122 -1.48 9.17 5.75
CA LEU A 122 -2.87 8.72 5.82
C LEU A 122 -3.05 7.32 5.24
N ALA A 123 -2.45 7.03 4.08
CA ALA A 123 -2.47 5.70 3.49
C ALA A 123 -1.79 4.66 4.40
N THR A 124 -0.66 5.02 5.02
CA THR A 124 0.05 4.17 5.99
C THR A 124 -0.84 3.86 7.20
N LEU A 125 -1.54 4.85 7.74
CA LEU A 125 -2.47 4.68 8.86
C LEU A 125 -3.67 3.79 8.46
N VAL A 126 -4.30 4.07 7.31
CA VAL A 126 -5.39 3.25 6.78
C VAL A 126 -4.94 1.80 6.60
N SER A 127 -3.73 1.59 6.06
CA SER A 127 -3.14 0.25 5.95
C SER A 127 -2.96 -0.39 7.33
N ALA A 128 -2.35 0.30 8.30
CA ALA A 128 -2.16 -0.23 9.65
C ALA A 128 -3.48 -0.62 10.35
N PHE A 129 -4.50 0.23 10.29
CA PHE A 129 -5.80 -0.02 10.93
C PHE A 129 -6.65 -1.04 10.16
N GLY A 130 -6.65 -1.00 8.83
CA GLY A 130 -7.33 -1.99 8.00
C GLY A 130 -6.77 -3.40 8.21
N LEU A 131 -5.46 -3.51 8.40
CA LEU A 131 -4.81 -4.78 8.77
C LEU A 131 -5.20 -5.24 10.18
N ARG A 132 -5.35 -4.32 11.13
CA ARG A 132 -5.76 -4.64 12.50
C ARG A 132 -7.23 -5.11 12.57
N ALA A 133 -8.13 -4.46 11.83
CA ALA A 133 -9.55 -4.82 11.78
C ALA A 133 -9.77 -6.21 11.19
N ARG A 134 -9.06 -6.56 10.10
CA ARG A 134 -9.13 -7.91 9.52
C ARG A 134 -8.55 -8.99 10.44
N ARG A 135 -7.55 -8.66 11.25
CA ARG A 135 -6.96 -9.59 12.24
C ARG A 135 -7.93 -9.91 13.37
N ALA A 136 -8.64 -8.90 13.88
CA ALA A 136 -9.66 -9.06 14.90
C ALA A 136 -10.84 -9.94 14.43
N ALA A 137 -11.27 -9.78 13.17
CA ALA A 137 -12.31 -10.61 12.57
C ALA A 137 -11.87 -12.08 12.39
N GLY A 138 -10.57 -12.35 12.20
CA GLY A 138 -10.03 -13.71 12.07
C GLY A 138 -9.78 -14.44 13.39
N THR A 139 -10.04 -13.82 14.55
CA THR A 139 -9.83 -14.43 15.88
C THR A 139 -11.12 -14.89 16.55
N VAL A 140 -12.28 -14.67 15.93
CA VAL A 140 -13.58 -15.09 16.45
C VAL A 140 -14.05 -16.31 15.64
N VAL A 141 -14.14 -17.45 16.34
CA VAL A 141 -14.70 -18.76 15.94
C VAL A 141 -13.71 -19.82 15.40
N SER A 142 -13.14 -20.61 16.32
CA SER A 142 -13.23 -22.08 16.24
C SER A 142 -13.60 -22.63 17.63
N PRO A 143 -14.91 -22.68 17.99
CA PRO A 143 -15.41 -23.44 19.11
C PRO A 143 -15.28 -24.92 18.77
N GLY A 144 -14.69 -25.66 19.71
CA GLY A 144 -14.13 -26.98 19.53
C GLY A 144 -15.02 -28.00 18.81
N GLU A 145 -14.36 -28.77 17.95
CA GLU A 145 -14.80 -30.12 17.65
C GLU A 145 -14.07 -31.05 18.65
N PRO A 146 -14.78 -31.74 19.56
CA PRO A 146 -14.15 -32.59 20.56
C PRO A 146 -13.46 -33.80 19.93
N VAL A 147 -12.25 -34.07 20.39
CA VAL A 147 -11.54 -35.34 20.24
C VAL A 147 -12.29 -36.43 21.04
N ASP A 148 -12.84 -37.45 20.37
CA ASP A 148 -13.02 -38.85 20.80
C ASP A 148 -13.68 -39.65 19.64
N ARG A 149 -13.23 -40.78 19.10
CA ARG A 149 -12.61 -41.98 19.70
C ARG A 149 -11.67 -42.70 18.73
N GLY A 150 -10.51 -43.08 19.25
CA GLY A 150 -9.89 -44.34 18.89
C GLY A 150 -10.46 -45.47 19.75
N ALA A 151 -11.36 -46.26 19.17
CA ALA A 151 -11.73 -47.63 19.53
C ALA A 151 -12.71 -48.06 18.43
N ASP A 152 -12.38 -48.91 17.48
CA ASP A 152 -12.06 -50.31 17.72
C ASP A 152 -11.27 -50.91 16.54
N ARG A 153 -10.26 -51.68 16.90
CA ARG A 153 -9.44 -52.49 16.02
C ARG A 153 -10.09 -53.86 15.91
N SER A 154 -10.92 -54.12 14.90
CA SER A 154 -11.21 -55.50 14.51
C SER A 154 -11.93 -55.59 13.17
N SER A 155 -11.18 -55.72 12.08
CA SER A 155 -11.55 -56.52 10.89
C SER A 155 -10.41 -56.48 9.87
N ASP A 156 -9.24 -56.93 10.31
CA ASP A 156 -8.30 -57.59 9.42
C ASP A 156 -8.55 -59.10 9.58
N GLN A 157 -9.13 -59.74 8.55
CA GLN A 157 -8.96 -61.16 8.16
C GLN A 157 -10.01 -61.54 7.10
N LEU A 158 -9.69 -61.43 5.79
CA LEU A 158 -9.18 -62.47 4.85
C LEU A 158 -10.33 -63.10 4.01
N PRO A 159 -10.07 -63.90 2.94
CA PRO A 159 -9.64 -63.50 1.60
C PRO A 159 -10.55 -64.08 0.48
N VAL A 160 -10.21 -63.74 -0.77
CA VAL A 160 -10.75 -64.26 -2.04
C VAL A 160 -10.79 -65.80 -2.09
N SER A 161 -11.91 -66.42 -2.49
CA SER A 161 -11.90 -67.68 -3.29
C SER A 161 -13.26 -68.04 -3.92
N HIS A 162 -13.18 -68.38 -5.21
CA HIS A 162 -14.09 -69.09 -6.13
C HIS A 162 -15.42 -68.45 -6.59
#